data_AF-A0A0A2MG39-F1
#
_entry.id   AF-A0A0A2MG39-F1
#
_cell.length_a   1.000
_cell.length_b   1.000
_cell.length_c   1.000
_cell.angle_alpha   90.00
_cell.angle_beta   90.00
_cell.angle_gamma   90.00
#
_symmetry.space_group_name_H-M   'P 1'
#
loop_
_entity.id
_entity.type
_entity.pdbx_description
1 polymer ?
#
loop_
_entity_poly.entity_id
_entity_poly.type
_entity_poly.pdbx_seq_one_letter_code
_entity_poly.pdbx_strand_id
1 'polypeptide(L)'
;MNHGFKNDYLCAASRIEAYFKDDIGSEKAVSGTAFFVKSEEGSTNLITNRHVIDLDYKQRTAKYKNFKLVKLIVYNKEKDPQTGLPTDDNELLIGNIDQFIYSDNYMNDVACLKNVQAASLNGKEPKASFSINLKDIADQTRLMEKITVCDFVAFPGFPDWYDKKNNLPILRTGTIASDPRFDYSYSGEDEGQVIAYEAFSFGGSSGSPVFAIQKGIKVEAPLFGGGFREIMLVGINAGHIPVKDSVNSHSGISFFYKSSIIFELLK
;
A
#
# COMPACT_ATOMS: atom_id res chain seq x y z
N MET A 1 6.12 7.37 25.03
CA MET A 1 4.93 7.08 24.21
C MET A 1 5.21 5.77 23.47
N ASN A 2 4.55 4.67 23.82
CA ASN A 2 4.76 3.38 23.14
C ASN A 2 3.81 3.33 21.95
N HIS A 3 4.31 3.61 20.75
CA HIS A 3 3.49 3.69 19.53
C HIS A 3 3.30 2.33 18.84
N GLY A 4 3.98 1.26 19.31
CA GLY A 4 3.88 -0.10 18.74
C GLY A 4 4.45 -0.28 17.33
N PHE A 5 4.68 0.81 16.58
CA PHE A 5 5.19 0.78 15.21
C PHE A 5 6.68 0.40 15.19
N LYS A 6 6.99 -0.78 14.66
CA LYS A 6 8.33 -1.38 14.54
C LYS A 6 8.81 -1.38 13.09
N ASN A 7 10.07 -1.77 12.89
CA ASN A 7 10.67 -1.94 11.56
C ASN A 7 9.89 -2.88 10.65
N ASP A 8 9.14 -3.83 11.22
CA ASP A 8 8.26 -4.71 10.45
C ASP A 8 7.22 -3.95 9.64
N TYR A 9 6.62 -2.90 10.21
CA TYR A 9 5.64 -2.09 9.50
C TYR A 9 6.31 -1.10 8.54
N LEU A 10 7.45 -0.51 8.93
CA LEU A 10 8.24 0.36 8.06
C LEU A 10 8.67 -0.38 6.78
N CYS A 11 9.29 -1.54 6.94
CA CYS A 11 9.86 -2.34 5.86
C CYS A 11 8.82 -3.24 5.16
N ALA A 12 7.56 -3.24 5.60
CA ALA A 12 6.47 -3.90 4.88
C ALA A 12 6.23 -3.26 3.51
N ALA A 13 6.50 -1.96 3.37
CA ALA A 13 6.55 -1.29 2.08
C ALA A 13 7.79 -1.76 1.30
N SER A 14 7.56 -2.17 0.06
CA SER A 14 8.58 -2.54 -0.93
C SER A 14 8.52 -1.59 -2.11
N ARG A 15 9.68 -1.21 -2.65
CA ARG A 15 9.75 -0.42 -3.88
C ARG A 15 9.46 -1.34 -5.04
N ILE A 16 8.70 -0.88 -6.03
CA ILE A 16 8.48 -1.65 -7.25
C ILE A 16 8.84 -0.84 -8.48
N GLU A 17 9.36 -1.53 -9.49
CA GLU A 17 9.54 -1.02 -10.83
C GLU A 17 8.76 -1.89 -11.81
N ALA A 18 7.76 -1.28 -12.44
CA ALA A 18 6.90 -1.91 -13.42
C ALA A 18 7.28 -1.41 -14.83
N TYR A 19 7.53 -2.35 -15.73
CA TYR A 19 7.98 -2.11 -17.09
C TYR A 19 6.91 -2.55 -18.06
N PHE A 20 6.60 -1.69 -19.01
CA PHE A 20 5.51 -1.86 -19.94
C PHE A 20 5.98 -1.70 -21.38
N LYS A 21 5.29 -2.39 -22.28
CA LYS A 21 5.47 -2.28 -23.72
C LYS A 21 4.13 -2.15 -24.43
N ASP A 22 4.07 -1.37 -25.50
CA ASP A 22 2.95 -1.35 -26.43
C ASP A 22 3.19 -2.30 -27.63
N ASP A 23 2.20 -2.39 -28.51
CA ASP A 23 2.23 -3.27 -29.70
C ASP A 23 3.29 -2.87 -30.74
N ILE A 24 3.81 -1.63 -30.68
CA ILE A 24 4.83 -1.12 -31.62
C ILE A 24 6.23 -1.08 -31.00
N GLY A 25 6.38 -1.56 -29.77
CA GLY A 25 7.66 -1.70 -29.07
C GLY A 25 8.09 -0.49 -28.23
N SER A 26 7.23 0.51 -28.04
CA SER A 26 7.50 1.62 -27.11
C SER A 26 7.57 1.11 -25.69
N GLU A 27 8.58 1.54 -24.94
CA GLU A 27 8.78 1.10 -23.55
C GLU A 27 8.46 2.22 -22.55
N LYS A 28 7.88 1.84 -21.41
CA LYS A 28 7.66 2.74 -20.28
C LYS A 28 7.95 2.03 -18.98
N ALA A 29 8.77 2.65 -18.12
CA ALA A 29 8.93 2.25 -16.74
C ALA A 29 8.21 3.24 -15.81
N VAL A 30 7.60 2.70 -14.76
CA VAL A 30 7.03 3.45 -13.64
C VAL A 30 7.50 2.84 -12.32
N SER A 31 7.71 3.69 -11.32
CA SER A 31 8.07 3.28 -9.97
C SER A 31 6.89 3.52 -9.04
N GLY A 32 6.75 2.66 -8.04
CA GLY A 32 5.73 2.79 -7.02
C GLY A 32 6.09 2.04 -5.75
N THR A 33 5.11 1.88 -4.88
CA THR A 33 5.20 1.08 -3.67
C THR A 33 4.26 -0.12 -3.79
N ALA A 34 4.64 -1.23 -3.17
CA ALA A 34 3.78 -2.39 -2.96
C ALA A 34 4.07 -2.97 -1.58
N PHE A 35 3.27 -3.93 -1.13
CA PHE A 35 3.55 -4.66 0.09
C PHE A 35 3.06 -6.11 -0.01
N PHE A 36 3.68 -6.97 0.77
CA PHE A 36 3.31 -8.39 0.81
C PHE A 36 2.31 -8.66 1.92
N VAL A 37 1.31 -9.50 1.62
CA VAL A 37 0.35 -10.04 2.58
C VAL A 37 0.50 -11.56 2.66
N LYS A 38 0.71 -12.08 3.86
CA LYS A 38 0.68 -13.53 4.13
C LYS A 38 -0.72 -13.96 4.51
N SER A 39 -1.25 -14.95 3.78
CA SER A 39 -2.50 -15.62 4.13
C SER A 39 -2.30 -16.53 5.35
N GLU A 40 -3.41 -17.00 5.92
CA GLU A 40 -3.38 -17.97 7.03
C GLU A 40 -2.77 -19.32 6.61
N GLU A 41 -2.91 -19.69 5.33
CA GLU A 41 -2.33 -20.89 4.73
C GLU A 41 -0.84 -20.74 4.39
N GLY A 42 -0.25 -19.56 4.65
CA GLY A 42 1.16 -19.27 4.42
C GLY A 42 1.51 -18.79 3.00
N SER A 43 0.52 -18.65 2.11
CA SER A 43 0.74 -18.09 0.79
C SER A 43 1.08 -16.60 0.86
N THR A 44 2.00 -16.16 0.00
CA THR A 44 2.44 -14.76 -0.08
C THR A 44 1.77 -14.09 -1.26
N ASN A 45 1.12 -12.96 -1.01
CA ASN A 45 0.37 -12.18 -1.99
C ASN A 45 0.98 -10.78 -2.09
N LEU A 46 0.99 -10.17 -3.27
CA LEU A 46 1.52 -8.82 -3.49
C LEU A 46 0.37 -7.84 -3.74
N ILE A 47 0.33 -6.76 -2.99
CA ILE A 47 -0.71 -5.73 -3.09
C ILE A 47 -0.07 -4.41 -3.53
N THR A 48 -0.70 -3.73 -4.50
CA THR A 48 -0.33 -2.39 -4.96
C THR A 48 -1.56 -1.67 -5.54
N ASN A 49 -1.40 -0.44 -6.04
CA ASN A 49 -2.46 0.22 -6.80
C ASN A 49 -2.51 -0.32 -8.23
N ARG A 50 -3.72 -0.38 -8.79
CA ARG A 50 -3.92 -0.80 -10.19
C ARG A 50 -3.20 0.11 -11.16
N HIS A 51 -3.23 1.43 -10.98
CA HIS A 51 -2.55 2.37 -11.90
C HIS A 51 -1.03 2.18 -11.99
N VAL A 52 -0.42 1.47 -11.02
CA VAL A 52 1.02 1.18 -11.04
C VAL A 52 1.34 -0.02 -11.94
N ILE A 53 0.41 -0.95 -12.10
CA ILE A 53 0.59 -2.21 -12.86
C ILE A 53 -0.30 -2.32 -14.11
N ASP A 54 -1.23 -1.38 -14.30
CA ASP A 54 -2.09 -1.18 -15.47
C ASP A 54 -2.00 0.31 -15.89
N LEU A 55 -1.08 0.62 -16.80
CA LEU A 55 -0.77 2.00 -17.21
C LEU A 55 -1.94 2.74 -17.86
N ASP A 56 -2.87 2.02 -18.49
CA ASP A 56 -4.04 2.60 -19.18
C ASP A 56 -5.18 2.92 -18.20
N TYR A 57 -5.13 2.38 -16.98
CA TYR A 57 -6.16 2.57 -15.97
C TYR A 57 -6.34 4.06 -15.60
N LYS A 58 -7.60 4.53 -15.69
CA LYS A 58 -8.04 5.90 -15.38
C LYS A 58 -7.24 7.00 -16.11
N GLN A 59 -6.61 6.69 -17.24
CA GLN A 59 -5.92 7.70 -18.06
C GLN A 59 -6.93 8.57 -18.80
N ARG A 60 -6.76 9.90 -18.70
CA ARG A 60 -7.61 10.87 -19.44
C ARG A 60 -7.32 10.90 -20.94
N THR A 61 -6.18 10.36 -21.36
CA THR A 61 -5.70 10.40 -22.74
C THR A 61 -5.32 9.01 -23.19
N ALA A 62 -5.41 8.72 -24.50
CA ALA A 62 -4.99 7.44 -25.08
C ALA A 62 -3.45 7.23 -25.09
N LYS A 63 -2.68 8.03 -24.35
CA LYS A 63 -1.22 8.01 -24.33
C LYS A 63 -0.63 6.66 -23.95
N TYR A 64 -1.30 5.92 -23.07
CA TYR A 64 -0.86 4.62 -22.57
C TYR A 64 -1.76 3.47 -23.04
N LYS A 65 -2.62 3.74 -24.02
CA LYS A 65 -3.47 2.72 -24.61
C LYS A 65 -2.59 1.59 -25.17
N ASN A 66 -3.00 0.36 -24.92
CA ASN A 66 -2.31 -0.88 -25.30
C ASN A 66 -0.97 -1.16 -24.61
N PHE A 67 -0.50 -0.32 -23.67
CA PHE A 67 0.66 -0.71 -22.86
C PHE A 67 0.30 -1.92 -21.98
N LYS A 68 1.13 -2.96 -22.04
CA LYS A 68 1.02 -4.17 -21.22
C LYS A 68 2.21 -4.30 -20.30
N LEU A 69 1.97 -4.74 -19.08
CA LEU A 69 3.02 -5.06 -18.13
C LEU A 69 3.81 -6.26 -18.66
N VAL A 70 5.12 -6.10 -18.82
CA VAL A 70 6.02 -7.14 -19.32
C VAL A 70 7.05 -7.59 -18.29
N LYS A 71 7.28 -6.78 -17.25
CA LYS A 71 8.23 -7.08 -16.18
C LYS A 71 7.90 -6.27 -14.93
N LEU A 72 8.00 -6.93 -13.78
CA LEU A 72 7.84 -6.32 -12.47
C LEU A 72 9.01 -6.75 -11.57
N ILE A 73 9.76 -5.76 -11.06
CA ILE A 73 10.79 -5.99 -10.03
C ILE A 73 10.29 -5.42 -8.72
N VAL A 74 10.42 -6.20 -7.64
CA VAL A 74 10.17 -5.76 -6.27
C VAL A 74 11.49 -5.71 -5.51
N TYR A 75 11.78 -4.57 -4.92
CA TYR A 75 12.95 -4.36 -4.06
C TYR A 75 12.48 -4.32 -2.60
N ASN A 76 12.94 -5.29 -1.81
CA ASN A 76 12.66 -5.38 -0.39
C ASN A 76 13.95 -5.57 0.41
N LYS A 77 13.81 -5.69 1.73
CA LYS A 77 14.90 -5.96 2.65
C LYS A 77 14.85 -7.38 3.17
N GLU A 78 16.02 -7.94 3.39
CA GLU A 78 16.22 -9.11 4.24
C GLU A 78 15.94 -8.75 5.70
N LYS A 79 15.38 -9.71 6.45
CA LYS A 79 15.15 -9.57 7.89
C LYS A 79 16.12 -10.45 8.64
N ASP A 80 16.92 -9.85 9.51
CA ASP A 80 17.75 -10.58 10.44
C ASP A 80 16.86 -11.40 11.41
N PRO A 81 17.01 -12.73 11.49
CA PRO A 81 16.18 -13.56 12.35
C PRO A 81 16.43 -13.36 13.85
N GLN A 82 17.61 -12.86 14.24
CA GLN A 82 17.96 -12.59 15.64
C GLN A 82 17.48 -11.22 16.10
N THR A 83 17.71 -10.19 15.27
CA THR A 83 17.42 -8.80 15.65
C THR A 83 16.08 -8.28 15.13
N GLY A 84 15.53 -8.91 14.09
CA GLY A 84 14.34 -8.45 13.37
C GLY A 84 14.56 -7.17 12.55
N LEU A 85 15.81 -6.73 12.40
CA LEU A 85 16.17 -5.51 11.68
C LEU A 85 16.34 -5.78 10.17
N PRO A 86 16.08 -4.76 9.32
CA PRO A 86 16.42 -4.86 7.90
C PRO A 86 17.93 -4.91 7.71
N THR A 87 18.41 -5.81 6.86
CA THR A 87 19.84 -5.94 6.54
C THR A 87 20.09 -5.61 5.07
N ASP A 88 20.27 -6.63 4.25
CA ASP A 88 20.66 -6.48 2.86
C ASP A 88 19.45 -6.30 1.94
N ASP A 89 19.71 -5.79 0.73
CA ASP A 89 18.70 -5.75 -0.32
C ASP A 89 18.38 -7.14 -0.85
N ASN A 90 17.10 -7.34 -1.18
CA ASN A 90 16.63 -8.50 -1.91
C ASN A 90 15.73 -8.02 -3.07
N GLU A 91 16.06 -8.53 -4.26
CA GLU A 91 15.48 -8.09 -5.53
C GLU A 91 14.75 -9.27 -6.16
N LEU A 92 13.45 -9.10 -6.34
CA LEU A 92 12.55 -10.15 -6.78
C LEU A 92 12.00 -9.81 -8.17
N LEU A 93 12.29 -10.66 -9.15
CA LEU A 93 11.59 -10.68 -10.42
C LEU A 93 10.30 -11.48 -10.26
N ILE A 94 9.16 -10.82 -10.44
CA ILE A 94 7.86 -11.46 -10.34
C ILE A 94 7.55 -12.20 -11.65
N GLY A 95 7.21 -13.49 -11.55
CA GLY A 95 7.02 -14.39 -12.68
C GLY A 95 5.58 -14.46 -13.18
N ASN A 96 4.59 -14.37 -12.29
CA ASN A 96 3.16 -14.50 -12.63
C ASN A 96 2.45 -13.15 -12.79
N ILE A 97 3.10 -12.18 -13.44
CA ILE A 97 2.59 -10.80 -13.63
C ILE A 97 1.30 -10.70 -14.45
N ASP A 98 0.92 -11.75 -15.18
CA ASP A 98 -0.31 -11.84 -15.95
C ASP A 98 -1.54 -12.22 -15.09
N GLN A 99 -1.31 -12.60 -13.83
CA GLN A 99 -2.34 -13.10 -12.91
C GLN A 99 -2.83 -12.05 -11.89
N PHE A 100 -2.52 -10.76 -12.11
CA PHE A 100 -3.08 -9.71 -11.27
C PHE A 100 -4.61 -9.71 -11.35
N ILE A 101 -5.25 -9.68 -10.18
CA ILE A 101 -6.68 -9.48 -10.01
C ILE A 101 -6.95 -8.06 -9.52
N TYR A 102 -8.10 -7.53 -9.92
CA TYR A 102 -8.54 -6.17 -9.63
C TYR A 102 -9.86 -6.20 -8.87
N SER A 103 -10.17 -5.13 -8.16
CA SER A 103 -11.52 -4.97 -7.60
C SER A 103 -12.58 -4.96 -8.70
N ASP A 104 -13.73 -5.58 -8.42
CA ASP A 104 -14.90 -5.56 -9.31
C ASP A 104 -15.46 -4.14 -9.49
N ASN A 105 -15.30 -3.27 -8.49
CA ASN A 105 -15.57 -1.86 -8.66
C ASN A 105 -14.40 -1.20 -9.40
N TYR A 106 -14.64 -0.79 -10.66
CA TYR A 106 -13.65 -0.10 -11.49
C TYR A 106 -13.07 1.16 -10.84
N MET A 107 -13.79 1.79 -9.90
CA MET A 107 -13.28 2.96 -9.21
C MET A 107 -12.21 2.63 -8.16
N ASN A 108 -12.19 1.39 -7.65
CA ASN A 108 -11.19 0.94 -6.69
C ASN A 108 -9.84 0.69 -7.37
N ASP A 109 -8.86 1.55 -7.09
CA ASP A 109 -7.50 1.46 -7.60
C ASP A 109 -6.64 0.51 -6.76
N VAL A 110 -7.04 -0.76 -6.71
CA VAL A 110 -6.35 -1.81 -5.95
C VAL A 110 -6.11 -3.01 -6.85
N ALA A 111 -4.88 -3.51 -6.84
CA ALA A 111 -4.48 -4.72 -7.52
C ALA A 111 -3.85 -5.71 -6.53
N CYS A 112 -4.16 -6.98 -6.71
CA CYS A 112 -3.61 -8.08 -5.92
C CYS A 112 -3.03 -9.14 -6.85
N LEU A 113 -1.85 -9.65 -6.52
CA LEU A 113 -1.30 -10.84 -7.14
C LEU A 113 -1.24 -11.94 -6.09
N LYS A 114 -2.04 -12.99 -6.27
CA LYS A 114 -2.06 -14.14 -5.37
C LYS A 114 -0.89 -15.08 -5.62
N ASN A 115 -0.45 -15.78 -4.57
CA ASN A 115 0.55 -16.85 -4.66
C ASN A 115 1.77 -16.44 -5.50
N VAL A 116 2.43 -15.36 -5.09
CA VAL A 116 3.52 -14.72 -5.83
C VAL A 116 4.60 -15.75 -6.19
N GLN A 117 4.87 -15.85 -7.48
CA GLN A 117 6.01 -16.59 -8.01
C GLN A 117 7.12 -15.60 -8.27
N ALA A 118 8.28 -15.78 -7.63
CA ALA A 118 9.39 -14.86 -7.77
C ALA A 118 10.73 -15.58 -7.92
N ALA A 119 11.61 -14.99 -8.71
CA ALA A 119 13.02 -15.36 -8.81
C ALA A 119 13.88 -14.24 -8.20
N SER A 120 14.96 -14.60 -7.51
CA SER A 120 15.91 -13.60 -7.04
C SER A 120 16.80 -13.12 -8.18
N LEU A 121 17.00 -11.81 -8.26
CA LEU A 121 17.93 -11.18 -9.21
C LEU A 121 19.35 -11.03 -8.67
N ASN A 122 19.55 -11.19 -7.35
CA ASN A 122 20.84 -11.02 -6.69
C ASN A 122 21.37 -12.31 -6.04
N GLY A 123 20.87 -13.47 -6.48
CA GLY A 123 21.34 -14.79 -6.08
C GLY A 123 20.92 -15.24 -4.68
N LYS A 124 20.02 -14.50 -4.02
CA LYS A 124 19.47 -14.83 -2.71
C LYS A 124 18.24 -15.74 -2.83
N GLU A 125 17.76 -16.27 -1.71
CA GLU A 125 16.46 -16.95 -1.72
C GLU A 125 15.34 -15.93 -1.98
N PRO A 126 14.43 -16.18 -2.93
CA PRO A 126 13.34 -15.26 -3.22
C PRO A 126 12.31 -15.30 -2.08
N LYS A 127 12.35 -14.31 -1.18
CA LYS A 127 11.40 -14.23 -0.06
C LYS A 127 10.92 -12.80 0.25
N ALA A 128 9.70 -12.74 0.78
CA ALA A 128 9.14 -11.55 1.41
C ALA A 128 9.44 -11.59 2.92
N SER A 129 10.58 -11.04 3.33
CA SER A 129 11.03 -11.06 4.73
C SER A 129 10.19 -10.15 5.64
N PHE A 130 9.63 -9.09 5.06
CA PHE A 130 8.67 -8.19 5.70
C PHE A 130 7.33 -8.30 5.00
N SER A 131 6.31 -8.70 5.75
CA SER A 131 4.97 -8.97 5.24
C SER A 131 3.93 -8.66 6.31
N ILE A 132 2.76 -8.21 5.88
CA ILE A 132 1.60 -7.99 6.73
C ILE A 132 0.83 -9.31 6.84
N ASN A 133 0.41 -9.72 8.03
CA ASN A 133 -0.43 -10.91 8.15
C ASN A 133 -1.87 -10.55 7.82
N LEU A 134 -2.62 -11.47 7.23
CA LEU A 134 -4.04 -11.27 6.91
C LEU A 134 -4.87 -10.77 8.12
N LYS A 135 -4.60 -11.30 9.32
CA LYS A 135 -5.24 -10.88 10.57
C LYS A 135 -4.99 -9.41 10.96
N ASP A 136 -3.92 -8.81 10.47
CA ASP A 136 -3.53 -7.42 10.77
C ASP A 136 -4.23 -6.43 9.83
N ILE A 137 -4.91 -6.92 8.80
CA ILE A 137 -5.71 -6.11 7.88
C ILE A 137 -7.08 -5.82 8.51
N ALA A 138 -7.60 -4.61 8.34
CA ALA A 138 -8.94 -4.23 8.78
C ALA A 138 -9.99 -4.66 7.74
N ASP A 139 -10.96 -5.48 8.16
CA ASP A 139 -12.14 -5.74 7.35
C ASP A 139 -13.13 -4.56 7.46
N GLN A 140 -14.26 -4.65 6.75
CA GLN A 140 -15.27 -3.60 6.76
C GLN A 140 -15.78 -3.28 8.18
N THR A 141 -16.04 -4.32 8.98
CA THR A 141 -16.52 -4.17 10.36
C THR A 141 -15.50 -3.43 11.22
N ARG A 142 -14.23 -3.85 11.17
CA ARG A 142 -13.14 -3.22 11.91
C ARG A 142 -12.92 -1.77 11.48
N LEU A 143 -13.02 -1.46 10.19
CA LEU A 143 -12.95 -0.08 9.69
C LEU A 143 -14.08 0.79 10.27
N MET A 144 -15.31 0.28 10.28
CA MET A 144 -16.47 1.03 10.77
C MET A 144 -16.47 1.22 12.30
N GLU A 145 -16.00 0.22 13.06
CA GLU A 145 -16.10 0.22 14.52
C GLU A 145 -14.85 0.77 15.23
N LYS A 146 -13.67 0.65 14.61
CA LYS A 146 -12.38 0.92 15.27
C LYS A 146 -11.64 2.13 14.72
N ILE A 147 -12.04 2.64 13.56
CA ILE A 147 -11.44 3.82 12.95
C ILE A 147 -12.40 4.99 13.09
N THR A 148 -11.86 6.14 13.45
CA THR A 148 -12.57 7.39 13.70
C THR A 148 -11.78 8.56 13.13
N VAL A 149 -12.45 9.68 12.88
CA VAL A 149 -11.80 10.95 12.54
C VAL A 149 -10.75 11.29 13.61
N CYS A 150 -9.65 11.91 13.20
CA CYS A 150 -8.47 12.21 14.01
C CYS A 150 -7.67 10.99 14.48
N ASP A 151 -8.00 9.77 14.06
CA ASP A 151 -7.09 8.65 14.30
C ASP A 151 -5.79 8.86 13.55
N PHE A 152 -4.68 8.66 14.26
CA PHE A 152 -3.35 8.79 13.72
C PHE A 152 -3.05 7.61 12.78
N VAL A 153 -2.52 7.92 11.60
CA VAL A 153 -2.12 6.95 10.58
C VAL A 153 -0.67 7.13 10.18
N ALA A 154 -0.03 6.04 9.76
CA ALA A 154 1.32 6.02 9.26
C ALA A 154 1.41 5.16 8.02
N PHE A 155 2.16 5.62 7.03
CA PHE A 155 2.34 4.92 5.77
C PHE A 155 3.79 5.06 5.31
N PRO A 156 4.54 3.96 5.25
CA PRO A 156 5.86 3.95 4.65
C PRO A 156 5.76 3.79 3.14
N GLY A 157 6.63 4.46 2.39
CA GLY A 157 6.64 4.36 0.94
C GLY A 157 7.94 4.85 0.31
N PHE A 158 7.95 4.83 -1.02
CA PHE A 158 9.11 5.20 -1.83
C PHE A 158 8.83 6.41 -2.74
N PRO A 159 8.53 7.60 -2.16
CA PRO A 159 8.47 8.82 -2.95
C PRO A 159 9.86 9.17 -3.49
N ASP A 160 9.99 10.09 -4.46
CA ASP A 160 11.27 10.43 -5.12
C ASP A 160 12.45 10.77 -4.18
N TRP A 161 12.17 11.15 -2.93
CA TRP A 161 13.14 11.52 -1.89
C TRP A 161 13.27 10.48 -0.76
N TYR A 162 12.88 9.22 -1.00
CA TYR A 162 13.19 8.10 -0.11
C TYR A 162 14.70 7.93 0.10
N ASP A 163 15.09 7.05 1.04
CA ASP A 163 16.50 6.72 1.26
C ASP A 163 17.02 5.86 0.09
N LYS A 164 17.52 6.53 -0.95
CA LYS A 164 18.10 5.87 -2.14
C LYS A 164 19.39 5.14 -1.85
N LYS A 165 20.14 5.54 -0.81
CA LYS A 165 21.42 4.91 -0.48
C LYS A 165 21.21 3.53 0.12
N ASN A 166 20.26 3.43 1.06
CA ASN A 166 19.97 2.17 1.73
C ASN A 166 18.71 1.49 1.18
N ASN A 167 18.06 2.04 0.16
CA ASN A 167 16.81 1.54 -0.39
C ASN A 167 15.74 1.26 0.69
N LEU A 168 15.59 2.21 1.62
CA LEU A 168 14.63 2.11 2.72
C LEU A 168 13.43 3.04 2.46
N PRO A 169 12.22 2.59 2.83
CA PRO A 169 11.05 3.44 2.73
C PRO A 169 11.16 4.57 3.76
N ILE A 170 10.53 5.70 3.44
CA ILE A 170 10.39 6.80 4.37
C ILE A 170 9.01 6.77 5.01
N LEU A 171 8.96 6.88 6.34
CA LEU A 171 7.71 6.90 7.08
C LEU A 171 7.06 8.27 6.97
N ARG A 172 5.78 8.28 6.63
CA ARG A 172 4.92 9.46 6.71
C ARG A 172 3.79 9.18 7.66
N THR A 173 3.30 10.23 8.30
CA THR A 173 2.17 10.14 9.23
C THR A 173 1.13 11.19 8.90
N GLY A 174 -0.07 10.99 9.40
CA GLY A 174 -1.21 11.89 9.20
C GLY A 174 -2.36 11.54 10.12
N THR A 175 -3.52 12.13 9.86
CA THR A 175 -4.74 11.84 10.60
C THR A 175 -5.93 11.57 9.67
N ILE A 176 -6.82 10.66 10.05
CA ILE A 176 -8.08 10.44 9.31
C ILE A 176 -8.88 11.76 9.29
N ALA A 177 -9.26 12.19 8.08
CA ALA A 177 -9.89 13.49 7.84
C ALA A 177 -11.36 13.38 7.38
N SER A 178 -11.77 12.24 6.81
CA SER A 178 -13.17 11.94 6.51
C SER A 178 -13.74 10.87 7.44
N ASP A 179 -15.07 10.81 7.56
CA ASP A 179 -15.74 9.76 8.31
C ASP A 179 -15.52 8.39 7.63
N PRO A 180 -14.84 7.43 8.29
CA PRO A 180 -14.44 6.15 7.68
C PRO A 180 -15.63 5.22 7.37
N ARG A 181 -16.82 5.53 7.91
CA ARG A 181 -18.05 4.76 7.66
C ARG A 181 -18.62 5.00 6.27
N PHE A 182 -18.25 6.11 5.64
CA PHE A 182 -18.70 6.49 4.31
C PHE A 182 -17.53 6.43 3.32
N ASP A 183 -17.86 6.30 2.04
CA ASP A 183 -16.89 6.42 0.96
C ASP A 183 -16.77 7.91 0.61
N TYR A 184 -15.58 8.46 0.79
CA TYR A 184 -15.36 9.89 0.62
C TYR A 184 -15.35 10.28 -0.87
N SER A 185 -15.93 11.43 -1.21
CA SER A 185 -15.85 11.99 -2.56
C SER A 185 -15.44 13.46 -2.51
N TYR A 186 -14.36 13.80 -3.20
CA TYR A 186 -13.89 15.18 -3.35
C TYR A 186 -14.43 15.86 -4.61
N SER A 187 -14.90 15.10 -5.58
CA SER A 187 -15.43 15.58 -6.86
C SER A 187 -16.96 15.68 -6.88
N GLY A 188 -17.64 15.00 -5.95
CA GLY A 188 -19.09 14.78 -6.00
C GLY A 188 -19.49 13.52 -6.76
N GLU A 189 -18.54 12.81 -7.39
CA GLU A 189 -18.74 11.55 -8.11
C GLU A 189 -18.26 10.36 -7.28
N ASP A 190 -18.54 9.14 -7.75
CA ASP A 190 -18.00 7.92 -7.14
C ASP A 190 -16.46 7.87 -7.30
N GLU A 191 -15.73 7.89 -6.20
CA GLU A 191 -14.26 7.77 -6.16
C GLU A 191 -13.81 6.36 -5.72
N GLY A 192 -14.75 5.42 -5.59
CA GLY A 192 -14.55 4.12 -4.97
C GLY A 192 -14.58 4.20 -3.44
N GLN A 193 -14.18 3.10 -2.79
CA GLN A 193 -14.22 3.00 -1.34
C GLN A 193 -13.00 3.67 -0.70
N VAL A 194 -13.00 5.00 -0.68
CA VAL A 194 -11.86 5.81 -0.23
C VAL A 194 -12.11 6.48 1.12
N ILE A 195 -11.00 6.75 1.82
CA ILE A 195 -10.96 7.58 3.04
C ILE A 195 -9.96 8.71 2.79
N ALA A 196 -10.35 9.94 3.10
CA ALA A 196 -9.46 11.09 3.12
C ALA A 196 -8.69 11.16 4.45
N TYR A 197 -7.44 11.58 4.35
CA TYR A 197 -6.57 11.76 5.50
C TYR A 197 -5.62 12.94 5.27
N GLU A 198 -5.35 13.68 6.35
CA GLU A 198 -4.44 14.82 6.35
C GLU A 198 -3.00 14.29 6.40
N ALA A 199 -2.40 14.22 5.22
CA ALA A 199 -1.03 13.80 4.99
C ALA A 199 -0.59 14.31 3.62
N PHE A 200 0.73 14.35 3.38
CA PHE A 200 1.24 14.54 2.02
C PHE A 200 1.80 13.26 1.43
N SER A 201 1.16 12.79 0.38
CA SER A 201 1.60 11.72 -0.51
C SER A 201 2.14 12.29 -1.82
N PHE A 202 3.27 11.79 -2.31
CA PHE A 202 3.88 12.25 -3.56
C PHE A 202 3.96 11.10 -4.56
N GLY A 203 4.37 11.41 -5.80
CA GLY A 203 4.72 10.37 -6.78
C GLY A 203 5.69 9.36 -6.16
N GLY A 204 5.41 8.06 -6.34
CA GLY A 204 6.12 6.96 -5.71
C GLY A 204 5.50 6.45 -4.39
N SER A 205 4.65 7.26 -3.72
CA SER A 205 3.87 6.79 -2.55
C SER A 205 2.66 5.94 -2.91
N SER A 206 2.24 5.91 -4.19
CA SER A 206 1.18 5.02 -4.66
C SER A 206 1.49 3.57 -4.31
N GLY A 207 0.56 2.93 -3.63
CA GLY A 207 0.62 1.55 -3.20
C GLY A 207 1.22 1.36 -1.80
N SER A 208 1.48 2.46 -1.08
CA SER A 208 1.96 2.39 0.31
C SER A 208 0.89 1.80 1.24
N PRO A 209 1.23 0.86 2.12
CA PRO A 209 0.32 0.40 3.16
C PRO A 209 0.04 1.53 4.15
N VAL A 210 -1.24 1.77 4.47
CA VAL A 210 -1.65 2.77 5.45
C VAL A 210 -2.08 2.06 6.73
N PHE A 211 -1.35 2.30 7.81
CA PHE A 211 -1.62 1.72 9.12
C PHE A 211 -2.31 2.74 10.01
N ALA A 212 -3.38 2.35 10.69
CA ALA A 212 -3.84 3.07 11.87
C ALA A 212 -2.97 2.66 13.05
N ILE A 213 -2.33 3.62 13.73
CA ILE A 213 -1.40 3.29 14.80
C ILE A 213 -2.15 2.87 16.05
N GLN A 214 -1.44 2.27 16.99
CA GLN A 214 -2.02 1.86 18.26
C GLN A 214 -2.74 3.04 18.94
N LYS A 215 -3.99 2.81 19.36
CA LYS A 215 -4.77 3.78 20.14
C LYS A 215 -4.93 3.25 21.56
N GLY A 216 -4.86 4.14 22.55
CA GLY A 216 -5.06 3.81 23.95
C GLY A 216 -3.96 2.92 24.56
N ILE A 217 -4.22 2.47 25.78
CA ILE A 217 -3.32 1.62 26.56
C ILE A 217 -4.03 0.28 26.77
N LYS A 218 -3.33 -0.82 26.50
CA LYS A 218 -3.82 -2.15 26.86
C LYS A 218 -3.78 -2.26 28.37
N VAL A 219 -4.95 -2.37 29.00
CA VAL A 219 -5.08 -2.60 30.43
C VAL A 219 -5.50 -4.03 30.67
N GLU A 220 -4.91 -4.63 31.70
CA GLU A 220 -5.31 -5.95 32.21
C GLU A 220 -6.21 -5.75 33.44
N ALA A 221 -7.07 -6.73 33.71
CA ALA A 221 -7.94 -6.68 34.89
C ALA A 221 -7.11 -6.53 36.18
N PRO A 222 -7.55 -5.71 37.17
CA PRO A 222 -8.88 -5.14 37.35
C PRO A 222 -9.09 -3.75 36.73
N LEU A 223 -8.12 -3.21 35.99
CA LEU A 223 -8.28 -1.90 35.36
C LEU A 223 -9.19 -2.02 34.13
N PHE A 224 -10.28 -1.27 34.12
CA PHE A 224 -11.11 -1.06 32.94
C PHE A 224 -10.57 0.11 32.14
N GLY A 225 -10.25 -0.15 30.88
CA GLY A 225 -9.75 0.85 29.95
C GLY A 225 -10.35 0.58 28.59
N GLY A 226 -11.23 1.48 28.16
CA GLY A 226 -11.79 1.46 26.83
C GLY A 226 -10.85 2.08 25.80
N GLY A 227 -11.07 1.75 24.53
CA GLY A 227 -10.42 2.46 23.42
C GLY A 227 -9.02 1.96 23.05
N PHE A 228 -8.58 0.81 23.59
CA PHE A 228 -7.40 0.14 23.05
C PHE A 228 -7.67 -0.40 21.64
N ARG A 229 -6.78 -0.10 20.70
CA ARG A 229 -6.75 -0.67 19.35
C ARG A 229 -5.31 -0.96 19.00
N GLU A 230 -5.03 -2.17 18.52
CA GLU A 230 -3.73 -2.53 17.98
C GLU A 230 -3.44 -1.83 16.64
N ILE A 231 -2.21 -1.92 16.16
CA ILE A 231 -1.89 -1.47 14.80
C ILE A 231 -2.67 -2.35 13.81
N MET A 232 -3.21 -1.73 12.78
CA MET A 232 -3.90 -2.44 11.71
C MET A 232 -3.69 -1.74 10.37
N LEU A 233 -3.57 -2.52 9.30
CA LEU A 233 -3.61 -1.99 7.94
C LEU A 233 -5.05 -1.57 7.65
N VAL A 234 -5.27 -0.27 7.45
CA VAL A 234 -6.59 0.31 7.17
C VAL A 234 -6.82 0.61 5.69
N GLY A 235 -5.76 0.64 4.88
CA GLY A 235 -5.89 0.80 3.45
C GLY A 235 -4.58 0.90 2.70
N ILE A 236 -4.70 1.36 1.45
CA ILE A 236 -3.59 1.53 0.52
C ILE A 236 -3.61 2.95 -0.05
N ASN A 237 -2.55 3.72 0.19
CA ASN A 237 -2.43 5.08 -0.31
C ASN A 237 -2.44 5.08 -1.84
N ALA A 238 -3.28 5.93 -2.44
CA ALA A 238 -3.39 6.02 -3.89
C ALA A 238 -3.00 7.39 -4.45
N GLY A 239 -3.16 8.47 -3.69
CA GLY A 239 -2.82 9.79 -4.18
C GLY A 239 -3.27 10.93 -3.28
N HIS A 240 -3.25 12.12 -3.87
CA HIS A 240 -3.65 13.36 -3.22
C HIS A 240 -4.83 14.01 -3.92
N ILE A 241 -5.60 14.78 -3.15
CA ILE A 241 -6.67 15.60 -3.71
C ILE A 241 -6.00 16.80 -4.39
N PRO A 242 -6.24 17.03 -5.70
CA PRO A 242 -5.66 18.16 -6.41
C PRO A 242 -6.28 19.48 -5.94
N VAL A 243 -5.49 20.55 -5.91
CA VAL A 243 -6.01 21.90 -5.72
C VAL A 243 -6.68 22.34 -7.04
N LYS A 244 -7.85 22.98 -6.94
CA LYS A 244 -8.55 23.55 -8.11
C LYS A 244 -7.57 24.46 -8.86
N ASP A 245 -7.45 24.24 -10.17
CA ASP A 245 -6.55 24.95 -11.10
C ASP A 245 -5.04 24.63 -11.00
N SER A 246 -4.62 23.67 -10.17
CA SER A 246 -3.26 23.12 -10.19
C SER A 246 -3.22 21.63 -9.87
N VAL A 247 -3.17 20.82 -10.92
CA VAL A 247 -3.11 19.35 -10.84
C VAL A 247 -1.82 18.87 -10.15
N ASN A 248 -0.78 19.70 -10.13
CA ASN A 248 0.50 19.39 -9.48
C ASN A 248 0.60 19.93 -8.04
N SER A 249 -0.42 20.64 -7.57
CA SER A 249 -0.44 21.18 -6.21
C SER A 249 -1.18 20.24 -5.27
N HIS A 250 -0.49 19.89 -4.18
CA HIS A 250 -1.05 19.07 -3.11
C HIS A 250 -1.93 19.92 -2.19
N SER A 251 -3.18 19.52 -1.98
CA SER A 251 -4.14 20.22 -1.11
C SER A 251 -3.88 20.10 0.41
N GLY A 252 -2.78 19.45 0.80
CA GLY A 252 -2.60 18.93 2.17
C GLY A 252 -3.44 17.70 2.53
N ILE A 253 -4.36 17.26 1.66
CA ILE A 253 -5.19 16.06 1.88
C ILE A 253 -4.83 14.97 0.87
N SER A 254 -4.61 13.77 1.40
CA SER A 254 -4.43 12.53 0.65
C SER A 254 -5.64 11.61 0.81
N PHE A 255 -5.70 10.56 -0.01
CA PHE A 255 -6.71 9.53 0.12
C PHE A 255 -6.12 8.13 -0.08
N PHE A 256 -6.73 7.16 0.60
CA PHE A 256 -6.40 5.75 0.47
C PHE A 256 -7.67 4.93 0.23
N TYR A 257 -7.53 3.81 -0.48
CA TYR A 257 -8.62 2.83 -0.63
C TYR A 257 -8.70 1.93 0.60
N LYS A 258 -9.92 1.66 1.07
CA LYS A 258 -10.20 0.86 2.26
C LYS A 258 -9.60 -0.54 2.12
N SER A 259 -9.00 -1.02 3.21
CA SER A 259 -8.40 -2.36 3.28
C SER A 259 -9.41 -3.52 3.16
N SER A 260 -10.70 -3.26 3.33
CA SER A 260 -11.76 -4.24 3.03
C SER A 260 -11.70 -4.75 1.58
N ILE A 261 -11.30 -3.90 0.63
CA ILE A 261 -11.08 -4.29 -0.77
C ILE A 261 -9.96 -5.34 -0.88
N ILE A 262 -8.90 -5.19 -0.09
CA ILE A 262 -7.78 -6.14 -0.08
C ILE A 262 -8.26 -7.49 0.46
N PHE A 263 -9.12 -7.49 1.48
CA PHE A 263 -9.75 -8.72 1.98
C PHE A 263 -10.60 -9.42 0.93
N GLU A 264 -11.42 -8.66 0.20
CA GLU A 264 -12.26 -9.21 -0.88
C GLU A 264 -11.41 -9.84 -1.97
N LEU A 265 -10.32 -9.19 -2.36
CA LEU A 265 -9.39 -9.73 -3.35
C LEU A 265 -8.66 -10.98 -2.85
N LEU A 266 -8.39 -11.10 -1.55
CA LEU A 266 -7.63 -12.21 -0.98
C LEU A 266 -8.47 -13.47 -0.69
N LYS A 267 -9.79 -13.35 -0.57
CA LYS A 267 -10.72 -14.50 -0.53
C LYS A 267 -10.71 -15.25 -1.85
#